data_AF-A0A023BQS6-F1
#
_entry.id   AF-A0A023BQS6-F1
#
_cell.length_a   1.000
_cell.length_b   1.000
_cell.length_c   1.000
_cell.angle_alpha   90.00
_cell.angle_beta   90.00
_cell.angle_gamma   90.00
#
_symmetry.space_group_name_H-M   'P 1'
#
loop_
_entity.id
_entity.type
_entity.pdbx_description
1 polymer ?
#
loop_
_entity_poly.entity_id
_entity_poly.type
_entity_poly.pdbx_seq_one_letter_code
_entity_poly.pdbx_strand_id
1 'polypeptide(L)' 'MRKIIDIDEEIIPKLKIIAAIEGSSVKKIMEKAITHYIEQKQKEQMDSLSLDQKEDLGLLLLMQQANAQSIVNEEELFNS' A
#
# COMPACT_ATOMS: atom_id res chain seq x y z
N MET A 1 15.30 5.12 7.52
CA MET A 1 15.18 4.03 8.53
C MET A 1 15.71 2.73 7.92
N ARG A 2 16.57 1.97 8.61
CA ARG A 2 16.92 0.61 8.18
C ARG A 2 15.87 -0.36 8.71
N LYS A 3 15.36 -1.23 7.85
CA LYS A 3 14.46 -2.33 8.22
C LYS A 3 15.27 -3.62 8.12
N ILE A 4 15.27 -4.41 9.19
CA ILE A 4 15.88 -5.76 9.19
C ILE A 4 14.75 -6.72 8.86
N ILE A 5 14.95 -7.56 7.84
CA ILE A 5 13.96 -8.54 7.36
C ILE A 5 14.67 -9.88 7.32
N ASP A 6 14.20 -10.82 8.13
CA ASP A 6 14.66 -12.20 8.08
C ASP A 6 13.96 -12.92 6.92
N ILE A 7 14.75 -13.65 6.14
CA ILE A 7 14.31 -14.37 4.95
C ILE A 7 14.87 -15.78 5.05
N ASP A 8 14.06 -16.75 4.66
CA ASP A 8 14.48 -18.15 4.55
C ASP A 8 15.69 -18.27 3.61
N GLU A 9 16.72 -18.98 4.07
CA GLU A 9 17.95 -19.20 3.32
C GLU A 9 17.69 -19.90 1.98
N GLU A 10 16.64 -20.73 1.89
CA GLU A 10 16.27 -21.42 0.65
C GLU A 10 15.74 -20.47 -0.45
N ILE A 11 15.25 -19.29 -0.07
CA ILE A 11 14.70 -18.29 -0.99
C ILE A 11 15.81 -17.42 -1.58
N ILE A 12 16.92 -17.23 -0.86
CA ILE A 12 18.04 -16.35 -1.27
C ILE A 12 18.63 -16.74 -2.64
N PRO A 13 18.93 -18.03 -2.93
CA PRO A 13 19.45 -18.43 -4.25
C PRO A 13 18.47 -18.12 -5.38
N LYS A 14 17.17 -18.41 -5.18
CA LYS A 14 16.12 -18.16 -6.17
C LYS A 14 16.00 -16.68 -6.47
N LEU A 15 16.03 -15.84 -5.43
CA LEU A 15 15.96 -14.39 -5.55
C LEU A 15 17.19 -13.83 -6.28
N LYS A 16 18.39 -14.36 -6.04
CA LYS A 16 19.62 -13.98 -6.76
C LYS A 16 19.57 -14.35 -8.25
N ILE A 17 19.00 -15.51 -8.58
CA ILE A 17 18.81 -15.92 -9.98
C ILE A 17 17.89 -14.94 -10.69
N ILE A 18 16.75 -14.59 -10.08
CA ILE A 18 15.80 -13.62 -10.64
C ILE A 18 16.49 -12.25 -10.81
N ALA A 19 17.29 -11.83 -9.82
CA ALA A 19 18.09 -10.61 -9.88
C ALA A 19 19.07 -10.58 -11.06
N ALA A 20 19.75 -11.71 -11.30
CA ALA A 20 20.66 -11.83 -12.43
C ALA A 20 19.91 -11.79 -13.78
N ILE A 21 18.75 -12.46 -13.89
CA ILE A 21 17.93 -12.49 -15.10
C ILE A 21 17.38 -11.09 -15.42
N GLU A 22 16.85 -10.38 -14.43
CA GLU A 22 16.28 -9.03 -14.63
C GLU A 22 17.35 -7.93 -14.70
N GLY A 23 18.64 -8.26 -14.51
CA GLY A 23 19.73 -7.27 -14.45
C GLY A 23 19.54 -6.25 -13.33
N SER A 24 18.97 -6.67 -12.20
CA SER A 24 18.56 -5.80 -11.10
C SER A 24 19.15 -6.26 -9.76
N SER A 25 18.99 -5.45 -8.71
CA SER A 25 19.46 -5.82 -7.37
C SER A 25 18.40 -6.63 -6.62
N VAL A 26 18.85 -7.56 -5.78
CA VAL A 26 18.01 -8.34 -4.87
C VAL A 26 17.06 -7.44 -4.07
N LYS A 27 17.56 -6.29 -3.60
CA LYS A 27 16.77 -5.28 -2.88
C LYS A 27 15.62 -4.74 -3.75
N LYS A 28 15.90 -4.38 -5.00
CA LYS A 28 14.90 -3.80 -5.92
C LYS A 28 13.80 -4.80 -6.26
N ILE A 29 14.15 -6.08 -6.45
CA ILE A 29 13.16 -7.13 -6.65
C ILE A 29 12.29 -7.31 -5.41
N MET A 30 12.90 -7.28 -4.22
CA MET A 30 12.17 -7.42 -2.98
C MET A 30 11.19 -6.26 -2.76
N GLU A 31 11.62 -5.02 -3.01
CA GLU A 31 10.74 -3.85 -2.98
C GLU A 31 9.59 -3.99 -3.97
N LYS A 32 9.86 -4.39 -5.21
CA LYS A 32 8.83 -4.64 -6.24
C LYS A 32 7.84 -5.72 -5.82
N ALA A 33 8.32 -6.82 -5.25
CA ALA A 33 7.47 -7.91 -4.78
C ALA A 33 6.55 -7.46 -3.62
N ILE A 34 7.09 -6.68 -2.68
CA ILE A 34 6.30 -6.13 -1.55
C ILE A 34 5.24 -5.17 -2.06
N THR A 35 5.59 -4.23 -2.94
CA THR A 35 4.62 -3.29 -3.54
C THR A 35 3.51 -4.04 -4.25
N HIS A 36 3.87 -5.02 -5.09
CA HIS A 36 2.89 -5.82 -5.81
C HIS A 36 1.96 -6.59 -4.87
N TYR A 37 2.49 -7.18 -3.79
CA TYR A 37 1.69 -7.89 -2.80
C TYR A 37 0.69 -6.96 -2.08
N ILE A 38 1.12 -5.74 -1.72
CA ILE A 38 0.25 -4.75 -1.08
C ILE A 38 -0.88 -4.34 -2.04
N GLU A 39 -0.55 -3.99 -3.28
CA GLU A 39 -1.53 -3.61 -4.31
C GLU A 39 -2.54 -4.73 -4.56
N GLN A 40 -2.06 -5.97 -4.68
CA GLN A 40 -2.91 -7.13 -4.85
C GLN A 40 -3.85 -7.31 -3.64
N LYS A 41 -3.35 -7.18 -2.41
CA LYS A 41 -4.18 -7.32 -1.21
C LYS A 41 -5.23 -6.22 -1.09
N GLN A 42 -4.89 -4.98 -1.44
CA GLN A 42 -5.84 -3.88 -1.50
C GLN A 42 -6.95 -4.15 -2.51
N LYS A 43 -6.58 -4.68 -3.68
CA LYS A 43 -7.55 -5.07 -4.70
C LYS A 43 -8.46 -6.21 -4.24
N GLU A 44 -7.90 -7.27 -3.65
CA GLU A 44 -8.67 -8.39 -3.09
C GLU A 44 -9.67 -7.92 -2.03
N GLN A 45 -9.26 -6.99 -1.15
CA GLN A 45 -10.15 -6.38 -0.17
C GLN A 45 -11.28 -5.60 -0.84
N MET A 46 -10.96 -4.75 -1.83
CA MET A 46 -11.96 -4.00 -2.58
C MET A 46 -12.94 -4.93 -3.30
N ASP A 47 -12.44 -6.00 -3.91
CA ASP A 47 -13.25 -6.98 -4.64
C ASP A 47 -14.16 -7.78 -3.69
N SER A 48 -13.73 -7.99 -2.44
CA SER A 48 -14.51 -8.70 -1.40
C SER A 48 -15.67 -7.89 -0.82
N LEU A 49 -15.72 -6.57 -1.03
CA LEU A 49 -16.81 -5.73 -0.55
C LEU A 49 -18.11 -5.99 -1.32
N SER A 50 -19.24 -5.96 -0.62
CA SER A 50 -20.56 -5.97 -1.25
C SER A 50 -20.81 -4.69 -2.06
N LEU A 51 -21.85 -4.68 -2.90
CA LEU A 51 -22.22 -3.51 -3.69
C LEU A 51 -22.49 -2.29 -2.79
N ASP A 52 -23.33 -2.47 -1.76
CA ASP A 52 -23.68 -1.43 -0.77
C ASP A 52 -22.42 -0.88 -0.07
N GLN A 53 -21.49 -1.76 0.32
CA GLN A 53 -20.24 -1.35 0.97
C GLN A 53 -19.32 -0.55 0.04
N LYS A 54 -19.33 -0.85 -1.27
CA LYS A 54 -18.60 -0.06 -2.27
C LYS A 54 -19.23 1.31 -2.49
N GLU A 55 -20.55 1.39 -2.47
CA GLU A 55 -21.28 2.65 -2.57
C GLU A 55 -21.01 3.55 -1.36
N ASP A 56 -21.06 2.98 -0.14
CA ASP A 56 -20.70 3.69 1.09
C ASP A 56 -19.25 4.20 1.08
N LEU A 57 -18.31 3.36 0.62
CA LEU A 57 -16.91 3.76 0.47
C LEU A 57 -16.75 4.88 -0.57
N GLY A 58 -17.49 4.81 -1.68
CA GLY A 58 -17.53 5.84 -2.70
C GLY A 58 -18.06 7.17 -2.14
N LEU A 59 -19.14 7.12 -1.36
CA LEU A 59 -19.69 8.29 -0.68
C LEU A 59 -18.68 8.91 0.30
N LEU A 60 -18.01 8.09 1.11
CA LEU A 60 -16.97 8.55 2.04
C LEU A 60 -15.82 9.27 1.32
N LEU A 61 -15.36 8.74 0.18
CA LEU A 61 -14.31 9.37 -0.62
C LEU A 61 -14.75 10.71 -1.20
N LEU A 62 -16.00 10.82 -1.65
CA LEU A 62 -16.57 12.09 -2.13
C LEU A 62 -16.67 13.12 -1.01
N MET A 63 -17.08 12.71 0.19
CA MET A 63 -17.12 13.57 1.36
C MET A 63 -15.71 14.05 1.77
N GLN A 64 -14.71 13.17 1.70
CA GLN A 64 -13.32 13.54 1.97
C GLN A 64 -12.81 14.59 0.97
N GLN A 65 -13.12 14.43 -0.32
CA GLN A 65 -12.74 15.40 -1.35
C GLN A 65 -13.48 16.74 -1.18
N ALA A 66 -14.76 16.71 -0.81
CA ALA A 66 -15.53 17.92 -0.53
C ALA A 66 -14.99 18.69 0.69
N ASN A 67 -14.55 17.98 1.74
CA ASN A 67 -13.99 18.59 2.95
C ASN A 67 -12.51 19.00 2.81
N ALA A 68 -11.77 18.49 1.80
CA ALA A 68 -10.38 18.87 1.56
C ALA A 68 -10.21 20.34 1.11
N GLN A 69 -11.30 21.04 0.78
CA GLN A 69 -11.31 22.48 0.47
C GLN A 69 -11.33 23.36 1.72
N SER A 70 -11.60 22.81 2.90
CA SER A 70 -11.55 23.51 4.19
C SER A 70 -10.46 22.89 5.07
N ILE A 71 -9.24 23.44 4.96
CA ILE A 71 -8.17 23.17 5.92
C ILE A 71 -8.47 24.02 7.15
N VAL A 72 -8.90 23.39 8.24
CA VAL A 72 -9.08 24.06 9.53
C VAL A 72 -7.76 24.01 10.28
N ASN A 73 -7.28 25.15 10.78
CA ASN A 73 -6.03 25.19 11.54
C ASN A 73 -6.22 24.56 12.93
N GLU A 74 -5.14 24.01 13.49
CA GLU A 74 -5.14 23.37 14.82
C GLU A 74 -5.73 24.27 15.91
N GLU A 75 -5.47 25.59 15.84
CA GLU A 75 -6.01 26.59 16.76
C GLU A 75 -7.54 26.76 16.67
N GLU A 76 -8.15 26.57 15.51
CA GLU A 76 -9.62 26.59 15.35
C GLU A 76 -10.26 25.29 15.86
N LEU A 77 -9.55 24.16 15.73
CA LEU A 77 -10.02 22.85 16.17
C LEU A 77 -10.12 22.74 17.70
N PHE A 78 -9.18 23.36 18.43
CA PHE A 78 -9.09 23.25 19.88
C PHE A 78 -9.76 24.38 20.68
N ASN A 79 -10.23 25.44 20.00
CA ASN A 79 -10.94 26.57 20.63
C ASN A 79 -12.44 26.63 20.26
N SER A 80 -13.00 25.52 19.79
CA SER A 80 -14.44 25.34 19.51
C SER A 80 -15.24 25.02 20.77
#